data_AF-A0A9E5NB99-F1
#
_entry.id   AF-A0A9E5NB99-F1
#
_cell.length_a   1.000
_cell.length_b   1.000
_cell.length_c   1.000
_cell.angle_alpha   90.00
_cell.angle_beta   90.00
_cell.angle_gamma   90.00
#
_symmetry.space_group_name_H-M   'P 1'
#
loop_
_entity.id
_entity.type
_entity.pdbx_description
1 polymer ?
#
loop_
_entity_poly.entity_id
_entity_poly.type
_entity_poly.pdbx_seq_one_letter_code
_entity_poly.pdbx_strand_id
1 'polypeptide(L)'
;MALLLLGSLLVLGVIWYLSSISVMSVTVSISTDEQGTINVYDGKAKFRTVKDAESLFAADIDLEKWEGKLVRLDIQGEVKRWLGIGSDTGFAGCSVNLIDPAHTIPMEFIGWQRGSSNRIHSNAVGSPAFLAPGGGNPTFVYGEQGSLWNVFRVPEKTALRVEFRPVLAKDIKGEHKPFVPSIRPLRLPLKKLSNTTNRRPPDVFIYLIDALRADHVGCYGYPRPTSPAIDAFAEKATLFENARCVATWTLPSTSTLISGLFPSVHDVLHIFQRVDRLDKSLTLLSEVSHEAGYKTALITTNA
;
A
#
# COMPACT_ATOMS: atom_id res chain seq x y z
N MET A 1 65.27 0.21 -5.27
CA MET A 1 64.22 1.21 -5.58
C MET A 1 63.01 0.61 -6.31
N ALA A 2 63.17 -0.19 -7.36
CA ALA A 2 62.05 -0.77 -8.14
C ALA A 2 61.11 -1.72 -7.34
N LEU A 3 61.64 -2.56 -6.45
CA LEU A 3 60.84 -3.46 -5.61
C LEU A 3 59.95 -2.74 -4.58
N LEU A 4 60.42 -1.62 -4.03
CA LEU A 4 59.63 -0.78 -3.12
C LEU A 4 58.49 -0.08 -3.86
N LEU A 5 58.74 0.42 -5.08
CA LEU A 5 57.72 1.04 -5.94
C LEU A 5 56.65 0.03 -6.38
N LEU A 6 57.04 -1.21 -6.72
CA LEU A 6 56.11 -2.30 -7.03
C LEU A 6 55.24 -2.70 -5.82
N GLY A 7 55.84 -2.78 -4.62
CA GLY A 7 55.10 -3.02 -3.38
C GLY A 7 54.09 -1.91 -3.08
N SER A 8 54.47 -0.65 -3.25
CA SER A 8 53.57 0.50 -3.05
C SER A 8 52.42 0.53 -4.05
N LEU A 9 52.67 0.22 -5.34
CA LEU A 9 51.62 0.14 -6.36
C LEU A 9 50.63 -1.00 -6.10
N LEU A 10 51.11 -2.14 -5.61
CA LEU A 10 50.27 -3.30 -5.29
C LEU A 10 49.39 -3.01 -4.07
N VAL A 11 49.94 -2.35 -3.04
CA VAL A 11 49.19 -1.88 -1.87
C VAL A 11 48.15 -0.83 -2.28
N LEU A 12 48.51 0.14 -3.12
CA LEU A 12 47.56 1.14 -3.63
C LEU A 12 46.46 0.49 -4.48
N GLY A 13 46.80 -0.50 -5.30
CA GLY A 13 45.85 -1.28 -6.08
C GLY A 13 44.88 -2.09 -5.23
N VAL A 14 45.35 -2.71 -4.14
CA VAL A 14 44.51 -3.41 -3.17
C VAL A 14 43.61 -2.45 -2.40
N ILE A 15 44.14 -1.31 -1.96
CA ILE A 15 43.35 -0.26 -1.28
C ILE A 15 42.25 0.27 -2.22
N TRP A 16 42.59 0.55 -3.48
CA TRP A 16 41.62 0.97 -4.49
C TRP A 16 40.59 -0.12 -4.81
N TYR A 17 41.02 -1.37 -4.87
CA TYR A 17 40.14 -2.51 -5.06
C TYR A 17 39.12 -2.63 -3.92
N LEU A 18 39.58 -2.57 -2.67
CA LEU A 18 38.71 -2.72 -1.50
C LEU A 18 37.81 -1.49 -1.26
N SER A 19 38.30 -0.27 -1.57
CA SER A 19 37.50 0.96 -1.44
C SER A 19 36.36 1.02 -2.46
N SER A 20 36.49 0.31 -3.59
CA SER A 20 35.44 0.22 -4.60
C SER A 20 34.28 -0.73 -4.25
N ILE A 21 34.34 -1.45 -3.13
CA ILE A 21 33.29 -2.39 -2.69
C ILE A 21 32.23 -1.65 -1.86
N SER A 22 30.97 -1.91 -2.18
CA SER A 22 29.78 -1.48 -1.42
C SER A 22 29.12 -2.67 -0.74
N VAL A 23 28.36 -2.40 0.32
CA VAL A 23 27.60 -3.39 1.08
C VAL A 23 26.16 -2.90 1.19
N MET A 24 25.23 -3.76 0.83
CA MET A 24 23.82 -3.60 1.15
C MET A 24 23.51 -4.38 2.42
N SER A 25 22.85 -3.75 3.38
CA SER A 25 22.35 -4.39 4.61
C SER A 25 20.84 -4.21 4.69
N VAL A 26 20.11 -5.27 5.00
CA VAL A 26 18.65 -5.24 5.15
C VAL A 26 18.21 -6.07 6.36
N THR A 27 17.10 -5.67 6.94
CA THR A 27 16.46 -6.36 8.08
C THR A 27 14.96 -6.42 7.83
N VAL A 28 14.35 -7.58 8.06
CA VAL A 28 12.89 -7.78 8.02
C VAL A 28 12.41 -8.17 9.40
N SER A 29 11.39 -7.50 9.90
CA SER A 29 10.83 -7.74 11.22
C SER A 29 9.32 -7.84 11.19
N ILE A 30 8.76 -8.63 12.09
CA ILE A 30 7.31 -8.81 12.25
C ILE A 30 6.92 -8.51 13.69
N SER A 31 5.79 -7.84 13.89
CA SER A 31 5.16 -7.62 15.19
C SER A 31 3.66 -7.88 15.11
N THR A 32 3.05 -8.19 16.26
CA THR A 32 1.60 -8.33 16.43
C THR A 32 1.17 -7.61 17.70
N ASP A 33 -0.14 -7.47 17.93
CA ASP A 33 -0.65 -6.84 19.16
C ASP A 33 -0.21 -7.57 20.44
N GLU A 34 0.04 -8.88 20.36
CA GLU A 34 0.42 -9.74 21.49
C GLU A 34 1.93 -9.96 21.61
N GLN A 35 2.69 -9.61 20.55
CA GLN A 35 4.10 -9.95 20.42
C GLN A 35 4.86 -8.75 19.86
N GLY A 36 5.82 -8.26 20.65
CA GLY A 36 6.75 -7.21 20.23
C GLY A 36 7.55 -7.60 18.99
N THR A 37 8.29 -6.63 18.44
CA THR A 37 9.05 -6.81 17.19
C THR A 37 10.03 -7.97 17.27
N ILE A 38 9.88 -8.93 16.34
CA ILE A 38 10.78 -10.05 16.13
C ILE A 38 11.48 -9.84 14.80
N ASN A 39 12.81 -9.91 14.82
CA ASN A 39 13.59 -9.96 13.61
C ASN A 39 13.47 -11.36 12.98
N VAL A 40 12.96 -11.41 11.75
CA VAL A 40 12.74 -12.66 11.01
C VAL A 40 13.80 -12.86 9.92
N TYR A 41 14.55 -11.82 9.56
CA TYR A 41 15.62 -11.93 8.56
C TYR A 41 16.62 -10.77 8.67
N ASP A 42 17.92 -11.08 8.65
CA ASP A 42 19.02 -10.13 8.43
C ASP A 42 19.85 -10.57 7.22
N GLY A 43 20.03 -9.66 6.26
CA GLY A 43 20.78 -9.91 5.04
C GLY A 43 21.89 -8.88 4.83
N LYS A 44 23.08 -9.34 4.40
CA LYS A 44 24.17 -8.48 3.95
C LYS A 44 24.80 -9.02 2.68
N ALA A 45 24.93 -8.19 1.65
CA ALA A 45 25.63 -8.56 0.42
C ALA A 45 26.62 -7.48 -0.02
N LYS A 46 27.84 -7.92 -0.37
CA LYS A 46 28.88 -7.07 -0.95
C LYS A 46 28.75 -7.05 -2.47
N PHE A 47 28.92 -5.89 -3.09
CA PHE A 47 28.89 -5.73 -4.54
C PHE A 47 29.84 -4.60 -4.99
N ARG A 48 30.23 -4.60 -6.27
CA ARG A 48 31.08 -3.56 -6.87
C ARG A 48 30.38 -2.83 -8.01
N THR A 49 29.65 -3.57 -8.83
CA THR A 49 28.81 -3.07 -9.91
C THR A 49 27.43 -3.70 -9.81
N VAL A 50 26.40 -2.92 -10.12
CA VAL A 50 25.04 -3.42 -10.28
C VAL A 50 24.90 -3.74 -11.77
N LYS A 51 24.68 -5.00 -12.13
CA LYS A 51 24.27 -5.35 -13.50
C LYS A 51 22.75 -5.19 -13.56
N ASP A 52 22.27 -4.40 -14.50
CA ASP A 52 20.88 -3.98 -14.61
C ASP A 52 19.94 -5.18 -14.85
N ALA A 53 19.41 -5.78 -13.77
CA ALA A 53 18.07 -6.40 -13.65
C ALA A 53 17.95 -7.43 -12.50
N GLU A 54 19.05 -7.92 -11.92
CA GLU A 54 18.98 -9.06 -10.98
C GLU A 54 18.98 -8.64 -9.50
N SER A 55 18.06 -9.24 -8.72
CA SER A 55 18.07 -9.20 -7.26
C SER A 55 19.34 -9.85 -6.72
N LEU A 56 19.98 -9.23 -5.72
CA LEU A 56 21.20 -9.78 -5.13
C LEU A 56 20.90 -10.98 -4.22
N PHE A 57 19.78 -10.95 -3.52
CA PHE A 57 19.30 -12.04 -2.67
C PHE A 57 17.81 -11.86 -2.36
N ALA A 58 17.18 -12.94 -1.91
CA ALA A 58 15.80 -12.96 -1.45
C ALA A 58 15.71 -13.52 -0.03
N ALA A 59 14.70 -13.06 0.71
CA ALA A 59 14.28 -13.62 1.98
C ALA A 59 12.94 -14.31 1.79
N ASP A 60 12.91 -15.63 1.96
CA ASP A 60 11.69 -16.43 2.04
C ASP A 60 11.41 -16.67 3.53
N ILE A 61 10.32 -16.08 4.05
CA ILE A 61 9.94 -16.11 5.46
C ILE A 61 8.62 -16.87 5.57
N ASP A 62 8.63 -17.97 6.30
CA ASP A 62 7.41 -18.71 6.62
C ASP A 62 6.56 -17.93 7.62
N LEU A 63 5.27 -17.77 7.30
CA LEU A 63 4.31 -17.06 8.16
C LEU A 63 3.37 -18.00 8.93
N GLU A 64 3.55 -19.34 8.87
CA GLU A 64 2.69 -20.34 9.52
C GLU A 64 2.40 -20.00 11.00
N LYS A 65 3.41 -19.51 11.72
CA LYS A 65 3.30 -19.11 13.14
C LYS A 65 2.26 -18.00 13.40
N TRP A 66 1.97 -17.16 12.42
CA TRP A 66 1.09 -16.00 12.54
C TRP A 66 -0.20 -16.14 11.71
N GLU A 67 -0.52 -17.34 11.22
CA GLU A 67 -1.74 -17.60 10.46
C GLU A 67 -2.99 -17.03 11.15
N GLY A 68 -3.83 -16.35 10.37
CA GLY A 68 -5.04 -15.70 10.85
C GLY A 68 -4.81 -14.47 11.72
N LYS A 69 -3.57 -14.16 12.16
CA LYS A 69 -3.26 -12.96 12.94
C LYS A 69 -3.07 -11.73 12.06
N LEU A 70 -3.35 -10.56 12.63
CA LEU A 70 -2.95 -9.28 12.05
C LEU A 70 -1.47 -9.05 12.40
N VAL A 71 -0.63 -8.88 11.38
CA VAL A 71 0.80 -8.66 11.53
C VAL A 71 1.19 -7.31 10.95
N ARG A 72 2.13 -6.65 11.63
CA ARG A 72 2.89 -5.54 11.09
C ARG A 72 4.24 -6.05 10.61
N LEU A 73 4.52 -5.88 9.33
CA LEU A 73 5.78 -6.15 8.66
C LEU A 73 6.57 -4.84 8.58
N ASP A 74 7.81 -4.83 9.06
CA ASP A 74 8.76 -3.72 8.92
C ASP A 74 9.98 -4.22 8.13
N ILE A 75 10.39 -3.47 7.11
CA ILE A 75 11.57 -3.77 6.29
C ILE A 75 12.50 -2.56 6.30
N GLN A 76 13.74 -2.78 6.71
CA GLN A 76 14.80 -1.77 6.74
C GLN A 76 15.91 -2.11 5.76
N GLY A 77 16.51 -1.11 5.12
CA GLY A 77 17.57 -1.32 4.14
C GLY A 77 18.45 -0.10 3.87
N GLU A 78 19.76 -0.34 3.75
CA GLU A 78 20.75 0.69 3.44
C GLU A 78 21.90 0.17 2.56
N VAL A 79 22.55 1.07 1.83
CA VAL A 79 23.77 0.78 1.05
C VAL A 79 24.89 1.73 1.46
N LYS A 80 26.04 1.18 1.85
CA LYS A 80 27.25 1.92 2.27
C LYS A 80 28.52 1.36 1.63
N ARG A 81 29.57 2.16 1.54
CA ARG A 81 30.93 1.69 1.21
C ARG A 81 31.44 0.75 2.30
N TRP A 82 32.04 -0.38 1.92
CA TRP A 82 32.51 -1.38 2.90
C TRP A 82 33.58 -0.82 3.84
N LEU A 83 34.54 -0.06 3.31
CA LEU A 83 35.58 0.58 4.10
C LEU A 83 35.20 1.97 4.63
N GLY A 84 34.00 2.48 4.32
CA GLY A 84 33.59 3.84 4.68
C GLY A 84 34.39 4.96 4.00
N ILE A 85 35.26 4.62 3.04
CA ILE A 85 36.09 5.58 2.29
C ILE A 85 35.37 5.93 0.98
N GLY A 86 34.94 7.19 0.83
CA GLY A 86 34.24 7.71 -0.35
C GLY A 86 32.79 8.15 -0.07
N SER A 87 32.14 8.77 -1.06
CA SER A 87 30.80 9.37 -0.93
C SER A 87 29.66 8.56 -1.55
N ASP A 88 29.95 7.44 -2.23
CA ASP A 88 28.90 6.64 -2.87
C ASP A 88 28.09 5.85 -1.82
N THR A 89 27.02 6.46 -1.35
CA THR A 89 25.93 5.81 -0.60
C THR A 89 24.78 5.46 -1.53
N GLY A 90 23.84 4.65 -1.04
CA GLY A 90 22.65 4.33 -1.79
C GLY A 90 21.55 3.80 -0.89
N PHE A 91 20.52 3.31 -1.55
CA PHE A 91 19.32 2.76 -0.97
C PHE A 91 19.24 1.29 -1.33
N ALA A 92 18.59 0.50 -0.49
CA ALA A 92 18.11 -0.79 -0.97
C ALA A 92 16.80 -0.55 -1.77
N GLY A 93 16.43 -1.51 -2.59
CA GLY A 93 15.09 -1.58 -3.17
C GLY A 93 14.56 -2.99 -2.94
N CYS A 94 13.24 -3.10 -2.82
CA CYS A 94 12.60 -4.40 -2.63
C CYS A 94 11.30 -4.58 -3.42
N SER A 95 11.03 -5.81 -3.82
CA SER A 95 9.70 -6.31 -4.14
C SER A 95 9.27 -7.28 -3.04
N VAL A 96 7.97 -7.31 -2.74
CA VAL A 96 7.42 -8.16 -1.69
C VAL A 96 6.21 -8.88 -2.24
N ASN A 97 6.18 -10.19 -2.11
CA ASN A 97 5.07 -11.03 -2.53
C ASN A 97 4.65 -11.96 -1.40
N LEU A 98 3.34 -12.13 -1.23
CA LEU A 98 2.78 -13.25 -0.50
C LEU A 98 2.68 -14.43 -1.46
N ILE A 99 3.17 -15.58 -1.03
CA ILE A 99 3.13 -16.83 -1.79
C ILE A 99 2.20 -17.77 -1.04
N ASP A 100 1.04 -18.02 -1.63
CA ASP A 100 0.15 -19.11 -1.22
C ASP A 100 0.32 -20.30 -2.18
N PRO A 101 -0.22 -21.50 -1.89
CA PRO A 101 -0.03 -22.67 -2.74
C PRO A 101 -0.56 -22.54 -4.17
N ALA A 102 -1.43 -21.56 -4.45
CA ALA A 102 -2.10 -21.36 -5.73
C ALA A 102 -1.71 -20.04 -6.43
N HIS A 103 -1.22 -19.03 -5.71
CA HIS A 103 -1.00 -17.68 -6.22
C HIS A 103 0.22 -17.00 -5.59
N THR A 104 0.83 -16.12 -6.40
CA THR A 104 1.76 -15.09 -5.94
C THR A 104 1.05 -13.76 -5.96
N ILE A 105 0.88 -13.16 -4.79
CA ILE A 105 0.15 -11.91 -4.61
C ILE A 105 1.16 -10.79 -4.30
N PRO A 106 1.35 -9.79 -5.19
CA PRO A 106 2.24 -8.68 -4.90
C PRO A 106 1.67 -7.82 -3.76
N MET A 107 2.52 -7.48 -2.79
CA MET A 107 2.13 -6.60 -1.69
C MET A 107 2.35 -5.15 -2.06
N GLU A 108 1.29 -4.35 -1.90
CA GLU A 108 1.37 -2.90 -1.98
C GLU A 108 1.57 -2.31 -0.58
N PHE A 109 2.60 -1.50 -0.41
CA PHE A 109 2.83 -0.78 0.83
C PHE A 109 2.14 0.59 0.68
N ILE A 110 1.09 0.86 1.46
CA ILE A 110 0.22 2.06 1.40
C ILE A 110 0.26 2.80 2.74
N GLY A 111 0.22 4.13 2.71
CA GLY A 111 0.05 4.94 3.91
C GLY A 111 0.10 6.43 3.66
N TRP A 112 0.52 7.18 4.67
CA TRP A 112 0.20 8.60 4.78
C TRP A 112 1.46 9.48 4.79
N GLN A 113 1.53 10.47 3.90
CA GLN A 113 2.57 11.50 3.93
C GLN A 113 1.95 12.90 4.01
N ARG A 114 2.61 13.78 4.77
CA ARG A 114 2.27 15.19 4.88
C ARG A 114 3.05 15.96 3.81
N GLY A 115 2.36 16.44 2.78
CA GLY A 115 2.97 17.19 1.68
C GLY A 115 3.43 18.60 2.08
N SER A 116 4.14 19.27 1.17
CA SER A 116 4.64 20.66 1.34
C SER A 116 3.51 21.68 1.60
N SER A 117 2.28 21.35 1.26
CA SER A 117 1.07 22.15 1.51
C SER A 117 0.41 21.88 2.87
N ASN A 118 1.05 21.12 3.75
CA ASN A 118 0.50 20.70 5.05
C ASN A 118 -0.74 19.78 4.95
N ARG A 119 -1.06 19.28 3.75
CA ARG A 119 -2.10 18.29 3.46
C ARG A 119 -1.56 16.87 3.67
N ILE A 120 -2.40 15.98 4.17
CA ILE A 120 -2.09 14.55 4.32
C ILE A 120 -2.76 13.83 3.15
N HIS A 121 -2.02 13.06 2.37
CA HIS A 121 -2.55 12.28 1.24
C HIS A 121 -2.21 10.81 1.44
N SER A 122 -3.08 9.86 1.06
CA SER A 122 -2.64 8.48 0.90
C SER A 122 -1.86 8.30 -0.39
N ASN A 123 -0.65 7.81 -0.24
CA ASN A 123 0.18 7.30 -1.32
C ASN A 123 0.56 5.86 -0.99
N ALA A 124 1.22 5.17 -1.91
CA ALA A 124 2.02 4.03 -1.51
C ALA A 124 2.95 4.47 -0.35
N VAL A 125 2.78 3.95 0.86
CA VAL A 125 3.76 4.03 1.96
C VAL A 125 4.28 2.65 2.17
N GLY A 126 5.01 2.22 1.16
CA GLY A 126 6.39 1.92 1.38
C GLY A 126 7.08 3.10 0.75
N SER A 127 7.72 3.95 1.56
CA SER A 127 8.59 5.06 1.14
C SER A 127 9.03 4.89 -0.31
N PRO A 128 8.35 5.49 -1.29
CA PRO A 128 8.82 5.43 -2.65
C PRO A 128 9.64 6.70 -2.77
N ALA A 129 10.75 6.76 -2.04
CA ALA A 129 11.53 7.98 -2.02
C ALA A 129 12.09 8.26 -3.42
N PHE A 130 12.30 7.21 -4.23
CA PHE A 130 12.91 7.33 -5.54
C PHE A 130 12.31 6.35 -6.55
N LEU A 131 12.00 6.82 -7.75
CA LEU A 131 11.81 5.94 -8.91
C LEU A 131 13.11 5.18 -9.14
N ALA A 132 13.05 3.85 -9.14
CA ALA A 132 14.23 3.05 -9.37
C ALA A 132 14.66 3.17 -10.86
N PRO A 133 15.92 3.52 -11.16
CA PRO A 133 16.42 3.53 -12.53
C PRO A 133 16.41 2.12 -13.14
N GLY A 134 16.25 2.03 -14.47
CA GLY A 134 16.64 0.83 -15.22
C GLY A 134 15.60 -0.26 -15.47
N GLY A 135 14.29 0.02 -15.34
CA GLY A 135 13.24 -0.86 -15.89
C GLY A 135 13.35 -2.33 -15.48
N GLY A 136 13.35 -2.61 -14.18
CA GLY A 136 13.38 -3.95 -13.59
C GLY A 136 12.86 -3.90 -12.15
N ASN A 137 12.26 -5.00 -11.67
CA ASN A 137 11.60 -5.11 -10.36
C ASN A 137 12.68 -5.19 -9.26
N PRO A 138 12.78 -4.19 -8.36
CA PRO A 138 11.88 -3.94 -7.25
C PRO A 138 10.86 -2.84 -7.49
N THR A 139 9.75 -3.05 -6.80
CA THR A 139 8.58 -2.17 -6.77
C THR A 139 8.81 -0.95 -5.86
N PHE A 140 9.66 -1.08 -4.83
CA PHE A 140 9.92 -0.03 -3.84
C PHE A 140 11.42 0.27 -3.71
N VAL A 141 11.76 1.53 -3.44
CA VAL A 141 13.14 1.99 -3.16
C VAL A 141 13.12 2.73 -1.82
N TYR A 142 13.91 2.27 -0.84
CA TYR A 142 13.91 2.91 0.48
C TYR A 142 14.37 4.38 0.39
N GLY A 143 13.82 5.21 1.28
CA GLY A 143 14.18 6.62 1.41
C GLY A 143 15.29 6.93 2.42
N GLU A 144 15.40 8.21 2.79
CA GLU A 144 16.38 8.69 3.78
C GLU A 144 16.27 8.00 5.15
N GLN A 145 15.08 7.50 5.50
CA GLN A 145 14.85 6.74 6.73
C GLN A 145 14.99 5.22 6.56
N GLY A 146 15.38 4.75 5.37
CA GLY A 146 15.74 3.36 5.11
C GLY A 146 14.66 2.32 5.43
N SER A 147 13.37 2.68 5.50
CA SER A 147 12.33 1.80 6.04
C SER A 147 11.02 1.79 5.24
N LEU A 148 10.34 0.64 5.23
CA LEU A 148 8.98 0.39 4.75
C LEU A 148 8.23 -0.41 5.81
N TRP A 149 6.91 -0.25 5.88
CA TRP A 149 6.09 -1.10 6.74
C TRP A 149 4.70 -1.34 6.13
N ASN A 150 4.09 -2.47 6.48
CA ASN A 150 2.76 -2.86 6.04
C ASN A 150 2.02 -3.60 7.17
N VAL A 151 0.70 -3.50 7.21
CA VAL A 151 -0.15 -4.25 8.13
C VAL A 151 -1.14 -5.09 7.33
N PHE A 152 -1.12 -6.40 7.54
CA PHE A 152 -2.00 -7.32 6.83
C PHE A 152 -2.39 -8.50 7.72
N ARG A 153 -3.49 -9.17 7.38
CA ARG A 153 -3.86 -10.44 8.01
C ARG A 153 -3.15 -11.58 7.28
N VAL A 154 -2.44 -12.43 8.00
CA VAL A 154 -1.71 -13.56 7.42
C VAL A 154 -2.71 -14.61 6.94
N PRO A 155 -2.75 -14.93 5.63
CA PRO A 155 -3.58 -16.01 5.11
C PRO A 155 -3.00 -17.39 5.50
N GLU A 156 -3.83 -18.42 5.46
CA GLU A 156 -3.39 -19.80 5.72
C GLU A 156 -2.33 -20.25 4.70
N LYS A 157 -1.34 -21.02 5.15
CA LYS A 157 -0.27 -21.64 4.35
C LYS A 157 0.48 -20.67 3.45
N THR A 158 0.71 -19.46 3.95
CA THR A 158 1.33 -18.38 3.18
C THR A 158 2.77 -18.15 3.62
N ALA A 159 3.67 -17.96 2.67
CA ALA A 159 5.02 -17.48 2.90
C ALA A 159 5.19 -16.05 2.35
N LEU A 160 6.15 -15.32 2.90
CA LEU A 160 6.53 -14.00 2.44
C LEU A 160 7.85 -14.09 1.68
N ARG A 161 7.88 -13.62 0.44
CA ARG A 161 9.11 -13.47 -0.35
C ARG A 161 9.46 -12.01 -0.55
N VAL A 162 10.63 -11.61 -0.08
CA VAL A 162 11.18 -10.27 -0.26
C VAL A 162 12.45 -10.36 -1.10
N GLU A 163 12.49 -9.70 -2.25
CA GLU A 163 13.69 -9.68 -3.10
C GLU A 163 14.37 -8.32 -3.02
N PHE A 164 15.69 -8.30 -2.81
CA PHE A 164 16.44 -7.08 -2.57
C PHE A 164 17.43 -6.77 -3.68
N ARG A 165 17.54 -5.48 -4.05
CA ARG A 165 18.63 -4.96 -4.89
C ARG A 165 19.21 -3.65 -4.34
N PRO A 166 20.46 -3.33 -4.65
CA PRO A 166 21.02 -2.02 -4.36
C PRO A 166 20.61 -1.00 -5.43
N VAL A 167 20.40 0.24 -4.99
CA VAL A 167 20.16 1.42 -5.83
C VAL A 167 21.14 2.50 -5.40
N LEU A 168 22.13 2.85 -6.22
CA LEU A 168 23.12 3.87 -5.85
C LEU A 168 22.54 5.26 -5.99
N ALA A 169 22.88 6.18 -5.08
CA ALA A 169 22.36 7.54 -5.09
C ALA A 169 22.67 8.28 -6.41
N LYS A 170 23.86 8.04 -6.98
CA LYS A 170 24.28 8.63 -8.27
C LYS A 170 23.44 8.19 -9.48
N ASP A 171 22.77 7.04 -9.39
CA ASP A 171 21.99 6.49 -10.49
C ASP A 171 20.56 7.04 -10.50
N ILE A 172 20.11 7.63 -9.39
CA ILE A 172 18.81 8.29 -9.26
C ILE A 172 18.88 9.64 -9.99
N LYS A 173 18.13 9.77 -11.09
CA LYS A 173 18.05 10.99 -11.89
C LYS A 173 16.75 11.74 -11.60
N GLY A 174 16.83 13.06 -11.42
CA GLY A 174 15.68 13.96 -11.22
C GLY A 174 15.45 14.37 -9.76
N GLU A 175 14.43 15.20 -9.51
CA GLU A 175 14.05 15.60 -8.15
C GLU A 175 13.53 14.40 -7.36
N HIS A 176 13.98 14.30 -6.11
CA HIS A 176 13.50 13.36 -5.10
C HIS A 176 12.03 13.63 -4.79
N LYS A 177 11.13 12.98 -5.53
CA LYS A 177 9.68 13.09 -5.32
C LYS A 177 9.16 11.74 -4.85
N PRO A 178 8.40 11.70 -3.74
CA PRO A 178 7.61 10.54 -3.42
C PRO A 178 6.84 10.11 -4.68
N PHE A 179 6.89 8.83 -5.04
CA PHE A 179 5.98 8.30 -6.04
C PHE A 179 4.55 8.62 -5.60
N VAL A 180 3.92 9.52 -6.34
CA VAL A 180 2.47 9.72 -6.29
C VAL A 180 1.94 8.71 -7.29
N PRO A 181 1.28 7.62 -6.86
CA PRO A 181 0.56 6.78 -7.80
C PRO A 181 -0.33 7.72 -8.61
N SER A 182 -0.25 7.66 -9.94
CA SER A 182 -1.32 8.23 -10.72
C SER A 182 -2.56 7.44 -10.33
N ILE A 183 -3.37 7.97 -9.41
CA ILE A 183 -4.76 7.56 -9.25
C ILE A 183 -5.39 8.00 -10.57
N ARG A 184 -5.21 7.19 -11.60
CA ARG A 184 -6.10 7.25 -12.74
C ARG A 184 -7.44 6.90 -12.12
N PRO A 185 -8.45 7.77 -12.21
CA PRO A 185 -9.81 7.34 -11.96
C PRO A 185 -9.94 6.01 -12.67
N LEU A 186 -10.41 4.98 -11.98
CA LEU A 186 -10.72 3.73 -12.63
C LEU A 186 -11.81 4.08 -13.65
N ARG A 187 -11.39 4.45 -14.87
CA ARG A 187 -12.24 4.49 -16.04
C ARG A 187 -12.45 3.02 -16.32
N LEU A 188 -13.37 2.43 -15.55
CA LEU A 188 -14.03 1.23 -15.99
C LEU A 188 -14.43 1.55 -17.41
N PRO A 189 -13.94 0.80 -18.42
CA PRO A 189 -14.60 0.86 -19.70
C PRO A 189 -16.04 0.50 -19.34
N LEU A 190 -16.94 1.48 -19.38
CA LEU A 190 -18.36 1.27 -19.45
C LEU A 190 -18.56 0.58 -20.80
N LYS A 191 -18.15 -0.69 -20.87
CA LYS A 191 -18.58 -1.60 -21.88
C LYS A 191 -20.07 -1.55 -21.66
N LYS A 192 -20.79 -0.83 -22.53
CA LYS A 192 -22.25 -0.84 -22.57
C LYS A 192 -22.62 -2.29 -22.32
N LEU A 193 -23.14 -2.58 -21.12
CA LEU A 193 -23.66 -3.90 -20.83
C LEU A 193 -24.64 -4.10 -21.96
N SER A 194 -24.31 -5.00 -22.88
CA SER A 194 -25.10 -5.17 -24.08
C SER A 194 -26.49 -5.48 -23.57
N ASN A 195 -27.46 -4.61 -23.88
CA ASN A 195 -28.88 -4.80 -23.63
C ASN A 195 -29.35 -6.04 -24.39
N THR A 196 -28.92 -7.20 -23.92
CA THR A 196 -29.32 -8.52 -24.41
C THR A 196 -30.69 -8.88 -23.85
N THR A 197 -31.20 -8.10 -22.90
CA THR A 197 -32.57 -8.14 -22.44
C THR A 197 -33.26 -6.81 -22.73
N ASN A 198 -34.36 -6.84 -23.46
CA ASN A 198 -35.25 -5.70 -23.76
C ASN A 198 -36.02 -5.20 -22.51
N ARG A 199 -35.40 -5.30 -21.33
CA ARG A 199 -35.97 -4.97 -20.03
C ARG A 199 -35.41 -3.64 -19.59
N ARG A 200 -36.30 -2.77 -19.09
CA ARG A 200 -35.92 -1.54 -18.42
C ARG A 200 -34.94 -1.86 -17.28
N PRO A 201 -33.83 -1.11 -17.12
CA PRO A 201 -32.94 -1.28 -15.97
C PRO A 201 -33.72 -1.16 -14.65
N PRO A 202 -33.36 -1.93 -13.60
CA PRO A 202 -34.08 -1.89 -12.33
C PRO A 202 -33.88 -0.55 -11.63
N ASP A 203 -34.92 -0.04 -10.97
CA ASP A 203 -34.75 1.14 -10.10
C ASP A 203 -33.85 0.77 -8.89
N VAL A 204 -32.94 1.66 -8.53
CA VAL A 204 -31.97 1.45 -7.44
C VAL A 204 -32.28 2.40 -6.29
N PHE A 205 -32.51 1.84 -5.11
CA PHE A 205 -32.75 2.58 -3.88
C PHE A 205 -31.62 2.32 -2.89
N ILE A 206 -30.99 3.40 -2.41
CA ILE A 206 -29.98 3.35 -1.35
C ILE A 206 -30.62 3.91 -0.08
N TYR A 207 -30.94 3.02 0.85
CA TYR A 207 -31.45 3.41 2.16
C TYR A 207 -30.29 3.44 3.16
N LEU A 208 -29.86 4.65 3.52
CA LEU A 208 -28.74 4.88 4.43
C LEU A 208 -29.26 5.41 5.77
N ILE A 209 -28.88 4.75 6.86
CA ILE A 209 -29.23 5.15 8.23
C ILE A 209 -27.96 5.65 8.93
N ASP A 210 -28.01 6.86 9.48
CA ASP A 210 -26.87 7.43 10.20
C ASP A 210 -26.69 6.77 11.58
N ALA A 211 -25.45 6.51 11.94
CA ALA A 211 -25.04 5.90 13.21
C ALA A 211 -25.74 4.57 13.59
N LEU A 212 -26.25 3.80 12.60
CA LEU A 212 -26.84 2.49 12.86
C LEU A 212 -25.76 1.44 13.11
N ARG A 213 -25.76 0.85 14.30
CA ARG A 213 -24.91 -0.30 14.62
C ARG A 213 -25.62 -1.61 14.31
N ALA A 214 -24.91 -2.55 13.69
CA ALA A 214 -25.46 -3.87 13.36
C ALA A 214 -25.94 -4.65 14.59
N ASP A 215 -25.24 -4.54 15.72
CA ASP A 215 -25.59 -5.23 16.98
C ASP A 215 -26.89 -4.72 17.64
N HIS A 216 -27.55 -3.72 17.05
CA HIS A 216 -28.85 -3.18 17.49
C HIS A 216 -29.98 -3.44 16.46
N VAL A 217 -29.75 -4.34 15.51
CA VAL A 217 -30.69 -4.72 14.45
C VAL A 217 -31.04 -6.21 14.61
N GLY A 218 -32.33 -6.53 14.59
CA GLY A 218 -32.89 -7.85 14.87
C GLY A 218 -32.35 -8.96 13.96
N CYS A 219 -32.24 -8.71 12.65
CA CYS A 219 -31.65 -9.67 11.71
C CYS A 219 -30.15 -9.98 11.94
N TYR A 220 -29.47 -9.22 12.81
CA TYR A 220 -28.11 -9.50 13.29
C TYR A 220 -28.08 -10.05 14.73
N GLY A 221 -29.24 -10.42 15.30
CA GLY A 221 -29.36 -11.06 16.60
C GLY A 221 -29.74 -10.15 17.77
N TYR A 222 -30.14 -8.89 17.53
CA TYR A 222 -30.56 -8.00 18.61
C TYR A 222 -31.93 -8.43 19.20
N PRO A 223 -32.07 -8.59 20.53
CA PRO A 223 -33.26 -9.23 21.12
C PRO A 223 -34.50 -8.34 21.20
N ARG A 224 -34.38 -7.03 20.99
CA ARG A 224 -35.52 -6.10 21.07
C ARG A 224 -36.09 -5.84 19.67
N PRO A 225 -37.41 -5.65 19.52
CA PRO A 225 -38.05 -5.41 18.22
C PRO A 225 -37.85 -3.95 17.76
N THR A 226 -36.60 -3.51 17.61
CA THR A 226 -36.25 -2.14 17.19
C THR A 226 -36.20 -1.96 15.68
N SER A 227 -36.17 -3.05 14.91
CA SER A 227 -36.00 -3.01 13.45
C SER A 227 -36.94 -3.95 12.65
N PRO A 228 -38.23 -4.13 13.02
CA PRO A 228 -39.08 -5.18 12.45
C PRO A 228 -39.23 -5.11 10.91
N ALA A 229 -39.21 -3.90 10.33
CA ALA A 229 -39.27 -3.73 8.88
C ALA A 229 -37.96 -4.12 8.17
N ILE A 230 -36.80 -3.85 8.80
CA ILE A 230 -35.48 -4.26 8.29
C ILE A 230 -35.36 -5.78 8.40
N ASP A 231 -35.84 -6.35 9.50
CA ASP A 231 -35.81 -7.79 9.75
C ASP A 231 -36.64 -8.54 8.70
N ALA A 232 -37.87 -8.10 8.43
CA ALA A 232 -38.74 -8.67 7.40
C ALA A 232 -38.19 -8.49 5.97
N PHE A 233 -37.44 -7.41 5.71
CA PHE A 233 -36.75 -7.23 4.43
C PHE A 233 -35.57 -8.20 4.29
N ALA A 234 -34.79 -8.40 5.35
CA ALA A 234 -33.64 -9.29 5.36
C ALA A 234 -34.00 -10.74 5.03
N GLU A 235 -35.19 -11.22 5.41
CA GLU A 235 -35.70 -12.56 5.06
C GLU A 235 -35.77 -12.83 3.54
N LYS A 236 -35.85 -11.78 2.73
CA LYS A 236 -36.00 -11.86 1.27
C LYS A 236 -34.82 -11.26 0.52
N ALA A 237 -33.80 -10.81 1.24
CA ALA A 237 -32.63 -10.13 0.70
C ALA A 237 -31.35 -10.94 0.96
N THR A 238 -30.26 -10.53 0.32
CA THR A 238 -28.93 -11.03 0.69
C THR A 238 -28.40 -10.22 1.88
N LEU A 239 -28.21 -10.88 3.02
CA LEU A 239 -27.67 -10.28 4.24
C LEU A 239 -26.15 -10.40 4.28
N PHE A 240 -25.45 -9.29 4.53
CA PHE A 240 -24.00 -9.27 4.71
C PHE A 240 -23.66 -9.18 6.21
N GLU A 241 -23.32 -10.31 6.83
CA GLU A 241 -23.04 -10.39 8.27
C GLU A 241 -21.75 -9.65 8.68
N ASN A 242 -20.82 -9.48 7.74
CA ASN A 242 -19.50 -8.89 7.97
C ASN A 242 -19.27 -7.60 7.17
N ALA A 243 -20.31 -6.80 6.96
CA ALA A 243 -20.17 -5.47 6.39
C ALA A 243 -19.46 -4.51 7.37
N ARG A 244 -18.51 -3.71 6.87
CA ARG A 244 -17.74 -2.74 7.65
C ARG A 244 -17.70 -1.39 6.92
N CYS A 245 -17.82 -0.31 7.68
CA CYS A 245 -17.54 1.03 7.19
C CYS A 245 -16.02 1.25 7.09
N VAL A 246 -15.61 2.04 6.11
CA VAL A 246 -14.19 2.41 5.93
C VAL A 246 -13.77 3.60 6.81
N ALA A 247 -14.75 4.26 7.43
CA ALA A 247 -14.55 5.33 8.39
C ALA A 247 -15.60 5.28 9.49
N THR A 248 -15.20 5.68 10.70
CA THR A 248 -16.05 5.66 11.90
C THR A 248 -16.96 6.88 12.03
N TRP A 249 -16.98 7.78 11.04
CA TRP A 249 -17.76 9.01 11.07
C TRP A 249 -18.54 9.20 9.77
N THR A 250 -19.74 9.79 9.89
CA THR A 250 -20.72 9.98 8.83
C THR A 250 -20.11 10.63 7.59
N LEU A 251 -19.48 11.81 7.72
CA LEU A 251 -18.97 12.56 6.58
C LEU A 251 -17.95 11.78 5.71
N PRO A 252 -16.86 11.21 6.25
CA PRO A 252 -15.94 10.38 5.46
C PRO A 252 -16.62 9.11 4.94
N SER A 253 -17.47 8.47 5.73
CA SER A 253 -18.11 7.20 5.32
C SER A 253 -19.10 7.39 4.16
N THR A 254 -19.91 8.46 4.18
CA THR A 254 -20.83 8.77 3.09
C THR A 254 -20.10 9.27 1.85
N SER A 255 -19.03 10.02 2.03
CA SER A 255 -18.14 10.44 0.94
C SER A 255 -17.54 9.24 0.21
N THR A 256 -17.12 8.20 0.95
CA THR A 256 -16.67 6.94 0.33
C THR A 256 -17.81 6.22 -0.38
N LEU A 257 -18.99 6.12 0.22
CA LEU A 257 -20.14 5.45 -0.40
C LEU A 257 -20.48 6.03 -1.79
N ILE A 258 -20.44 7.36 -1.92
CA ILE A 258 -20.83 8.05 -3.15
C ILE A 258 -19.68 8.15 -4.17
N SER A 259 -18.42 8.23 -3.73
CA SER A 259 -17.27 8.29 -4.64
C SER A 259 -16.71 6.92 -5.03
N GLY A 260 -16.99 5.88 -4.24
CA GLY A 260 -16.31 4.57 -4.35
C GLY A 260 -14.83 4.61 -3.96
N LEU A 261 -14.37 5.71 -3.37
CA LEU A 261 -12.97 5.94 -3.00
C LEU A 261 -12.81 5.91 -1.48
N PHE A 262 -11.69 5.39 -0.99
CA PHE A 262 -11.39 5.42 0.44
C PHE A 262 -11.31 6.88 0.96
N PRO A 263 -11.53 7.10 2.27
CA PRO A 263 -11.38 8.43 2.88
C PRO A 263 -10.01 9.06 2.64
N SER A 264 -9.03 8.19 2.47
CA SER A 264 -7.65 8.50 2.18
C SER A 264 -7.41 9.12 0.80
N VAL A 265 -8.30 8.82 -0.14
CA VAL A 265 -8.22 9.26 -1.55
C VAL A 265 -9.08 10.51 -1.77
N HIS A 266 -10.25 10.58 -1.13
CA HIS A 266 -11.14 11.72 -1.29
C HIS A 266 -10.91 12.85 -0.27
N ASP A 267 -10.00 12.68 0.70
CA ASP A 267 -9.52 13.66 1.70
C ASP A 267 -10.56 14.28 2.65
N VAL A 268 -11.85 13.97 2.49
CA VAL A 268 -12.90 14.35 3.44
C VAL A 268 -12.75 13.56 4.76
N LEU A 269 -11.97 14.08 5.71
CA LEU A 269 -11.57 13.36 6.93
C LEU A 269 -11.95 14.06 8.25
N HIS A 270 -12.13 15.39 8.30
CA HIS A 270 -12.49 16.10 9.54
C HIS A 270 -13.01 17.54 9.33
N ILE A 271 -13.92 18.02 10.19
CA ILE A 271 -14.41 19.43 10.17
C ILE A 271 -13.33 20.48 10.51
N PHE A 272 -12.24 20.06 11.16
CA PHE A 272 -11.10 20.92 11.52
C PHE A 272 -9.95 20.86 10.49
N GLN A 273 -10.01 19.90 9.56
CA GLN A 273 -9.17 19.87 8.38
C GLN A 273 -9.99 20.55 7.27
N ARG A 274 -9.41 21.50 6.53
CA ARG A 274 -10.13 22.44 5.64
C ARG A 274 -10.92 21.83 4.46
N VAL A 275 -11.18 20.53 4.45
CA VAL A 275 -11.88 19.79 3.39
C VAL A 275 -13.12 19.11 3.98
N ASP A 276 -14.23 19.81 3.88
CA ASP A 276 -15.56 19.39 4.35
C ASP A 276 -16.44 18.81 3.23
N ARG A 277 -15.90 18.71 2.01
CA ARG A 277 -16.64 18.31 0.81
C ARG A 277 -15.76 17.58 -0.19
N LEU A 278 -16.39 16.75 -1.02
CA LEU A 278 -15.74 16.08 -2.16
C LEU A 278 -15.26 17.11 -3.20
N ASP A 279 -14.09 16.85 -3.79
CA ASP A 279 -13.59 17.63 -4.91
C ASP A 279 -14.46 17.41 -6.16
N LYS A 280 -14.75 18.48 -6.90
CA LYS A 280 -15.62 18.43 -8.09
C LYS A 280 -15.04 17.62 -9.25
N SER A 281 -13.75 17.29 -9.21
CA SER A 281 -13.09 16.44 -10.21
C SER A 281 -13.35 14.96 -10.00
N LEU A 282 -13.88 14.55 -8.84
CA LEU A 282 -14.21 13.15 -8.56
C LEU A 282 -15.51 12.76 -9.24
N THR A 283 -15.50 11.60 -9.90
CA THR A 283 -16.71 11.00 -10.46
C THR A 283 -17.54 10.38 -9.34
N LEU A 284 -18.80 10.81 -9.23
CA LEU A 284 -19.73 10.35 -8.21
C LEU A 284 -20.68 9.29 -8.74
N LEU A 285 -21.20 8.44 -7.85
CA LEU A 285 -22.22 7.43 -8.17
C LEU A 285 -23.43 8.03 -8.88
N SER A 286 -23.83 9.25 -8.50
CA SER A 286 -24.92 9.98 -9.14
C SER A 286 -24.60 10.33 -10.59
N GLU A 287 -23.35 10.72 -10.90
CA GLU A 287 -22.94 11.09 -12.25
C GLU A 287 -22.88 9.85 -13.14
N VAL A 288 -22.27 8.77 -12.65
CA VAL A 288 -22.24 7.48 -13.38
C VAL A 288 -23.65 6.96 -13.64
N SER A 289 -24.55 7.06 -12.65
CA SER A 289 -25.94 6.64 -12.80
C SER A 289 -26.67 7.51 -13.83
N HIS A 290 -26.44 8.82 -13.82
CA HIS A 290 -27.02 9.75 -14.78
C HIS A 290 -26.55 9.46 -16.21
N GLU A 291 -25.24 9.24 -16.40
CA GLU A 291 -24.66 8.83 -17.70
C GLU A 291 -25.23 7.49 -18.19
N ALA A 292 -25.58 6.59 -17.27
CA ALA A 292 -26.25 5.33 -17.57
C ALA A 292 -27.76 5.47 -17.87
N GLY A 293 -28.33 6.68 -17.83
CA GLY A 293 -29.72 6.96 -18.16
C GLY A 293 -30.69 6.93 -16.97
N TYR A 294 -30.19 6.87 -15.74
CA TYR A 294 -31.02 6.96 -14.55
C TYR A 294 -31.38 8.41 -14.21
N LYS A 295 -32.57 8.59 -13.63
CA LYS A 295 -32.91 9.81 -12.88
C LYS A 295 -32.41 9.63 -11.44
N THR A 296 -31.58 10.56 -10.97
CA THR A 296 -30.98 10.51 -9.64
C THR A 296 -31.60 11.54 -8.72
N ALA A 297 -31.88 11.16 -7.47
CA ALA A 297 -32.37 12.06 -6.44
C ALA A 297 -31.74 11.70 -5.08
N LEU A 298 -31.56 12.70 -4.22
CA LEU A 298 -31.14 12.55 -2.83
C LEU A 298 -32.19 13.18 -1.93
N ILE A 299 -32.66 12.41 -0.94
CA ILE A 299 -33.53 12.89 0.12
C ILE A 299 -32.79 12.61 1.42
N THR A 300 -32.47 13.65 2.18
CA THR A 300 -31.70 13.54 3.41
C THR A 300 -32.28 14.45 4.49
N THR A 301 -32.24 13.98 5.74
CA THR A 301 -32.54 14.79 6.93
C THR A 301 -31.25 15.21 7.65
N ASN A 302 -30.09 14.85 7.11
CA ASN A 302 -28.76 15.04 7.70
C ASN A 302 -27.98 16.12 6.93
N ALA A 303 -28.62 17.28 6.69
CA ALA A 303 -28.11 18.37 5.87
C ALA A 303 -27.33 19.40 6.68
#